data_AF-A0A2V2GDI4-F1
#
_entry.id   AF-A0A2V2GDI4-F1
#
_cell.length_a   1.000
_cell.length_b   1.000
_cell.length_c   1.000
_cell.angle_alpha   90.00
_cell.angle_beta   90.00
_cell.angle_gamma   90.00
#
_symmetry.space_group_name_H-M   'P 1'
#
loop_
_entity.id
_entity.type
_entity.pdbx_description
1 polymer ?
#
loop_
_entity_poly.entity_id
_entity_poly.type
_entity_poly.pdbx_seq_one_letter_code
_entity_poly.pdbx_strand_id
1 'polypeptide(L)'
;MKRISSLLLAAGMTMVLAAPAGAYEAFKGFLGVLQDEPEATPGYVLVCHAENKNTYLMDKQGNVVHSWPSEWLGFSAELLPNGNLARAARLPTKNEFNLYGGSSGRLEEFDWDGNLVWSHDIYEPGKEMSHHTFEVMPNGNYMFLVWEHHTYEEAVAKGLNVDDPNRNIPRIKRDGIWCDMIREVDRDHNTVWEFRIWDNTGDKDDYNGWNIN
;
A
#
# COMPACT_ATOMS: atom_id res chain seq x y z
N MET A 1 47.29 20.65 38.73
CA MET A 1 46.58 21.85 38.24
C MET A 1 46.73 21.93 36.72
N LYS A 2 45.61 22.19 36.03
CA LYS A 2 45.49 22.45 34.57
C LYS A 2 45.75 21.27 33.63
N ARG A 3 44.76 20.38 33.44
CA ARG A 3 44.46 19.64 32.18
C ARG A 3 43.26 18.67 32.28
N ILE A 4 42.26 18.95 33.12
CA ILE A 4 41.02 18.14 33.23
C ILE A 4 39.76 19.01 33.00
N SER A 5 39.90 20.22 32.47
CA SER A 5 38.79 21.18 32.33
C SER A 5 38.24 21.33 30.91
N SER A 6 38.67 20.52 29.94
CA SER A 6 38.25 20.67 28.53
C SER A 6 37.37 19.55 27.97
N LEU A 7 37.09 18.49 28.73
CA LEU A 7 36.20 17.39 28.29
C LEU A 7 34.76 17.48 28.83
N LEU A 8 34.50 18.33 29.83
CA LEU A 8 33.15 18.55 30.35
C LEU A 8 32.41 19.73 29.70
N LEU A 9 33.09 20.52 28.86
CA LEU A 9 32.46 21.63 28.14
C LEU A 9 31.90 21.23 26.75
N ALA A 10 32.30 20.08 26.20
CA ALA A 10 31.81 19.59 24.91
C ALA A 10 30.57 18.66 25.04
N ALA A 11 30.35 18.06 26.21
CA ALA A 11 29.16 17.23 26.46
C ALA A 11 27.94 18.04 26.94
N GLY A 12 28.15 19.29 27.39
CA GLY A 12 27.07 20.16 27.88
C GLY A 12 26.39 21.02 26.81
N MET A 13 26.82 20.94 25.55
CA MET A 13 26.41 21.87 24.49
C MET A 13 25.83 21.17 23.24
N THR A 14 25.34 19.94 23.39
CA THR A 14 24.55 19.23 22.36
C THR A 14 23.16 18.79 22.85
N MET A 15 22.76 19.15 24.07
CA MET A 15 21.41 18.94 24.61
C MET A 15 20.56 20.23 24.60
N VAL A 16 20.74 21.09 23.59
CA VAL A 16 19.85 22.25 23.41
C VAL A 16 19.34 22.21 21.97
N LEU A 17 18.02 22.05 21.86
CA LEU A 17 17.18 22.04 20.64
C LEU A 17 16.92 20.68 19.98
N ALA A 18 16.63 19.64 20.76
CA ALA A 18 15.62 18.66 20.36
C ALA A 18 14.29 19.03 21.05
N ALA A 19 13.79 20.24 20.78
CA ALA A 19 12.38 20.49 21.04
C ALA A 19 11.60 19.51 20.14
N PRO A 20 10.59 18.79 20.65
CA PRO A 20 9.69 18.09 19.75
C PRO A 20 9.19 19.11 18.74
N ALA A 21 9.42 18.86 17.46
CA ALA A 21 8.74 19.63 16.43
C ALA A 21 7.25 19.33 16.62
N GLY A 22 6.58 20.18 17.39
CA GLY A 22 5.13 20.20 17.41
C GLY A 22 4.73 20.50 15.99
N ALA A 23 4.08 19.55 15.32
CA ALA A 23 3.42 19.83 14.06
C ALA A 23 2.45 20.98 14.36
N TYR A 24 2.78 22.17 13.87
CA TYR A 24 1.89 23.31 13.92
C TYR A 24 0.87 23.08 12.82
N GLU A 25 -0.39 22.85 13.20
CA GLU A 25 -1.54 22.95 12.31
C GLU A 25 -1.54 24.36 11.70
N ALA A 26 -0.92 24.49 10.54
CA ALA A 26 -0.81 25.75 9.82
C ALA A 26 -2.15 26.20 9.23
N PHE A 27 -3.10 25.28 9.13
CA PHE A 27 -4.42 25.57 8.62
C PHE A 27 -5.33 26.11 9.73
N LYS A 28 -5.59 27.41 9.66
CA LYS A 28 -6.65 28.07 10.43
C LYS A 28 -7.77 28.45 9.46
N GLY A 29 -8.62 27.48 9.16
CA GLY A 29 -9.78 27.63 8.27
C GLY A 29 -10.90 26.68 8.68
N PHE A 30 -12.03 26.74 7.96
CA PHE A 30 -13.12 25.79 8.18
C PHE A 30 -12.63 24.37 7.91
N LEU A 31 -12.83 23.47 8.87
CA LEU A 31 -12.68 22.04 8.64
C LEU A 31 -13.97 21.53 7.97
N GLY A 32 -13.84 20.75 6.90
CA GLY A 32 -14.98 20.20 6.16
C GLY A 32 -15.01 20.64 4.69
N VAL A 33 -16.20 20.67 4.11
CA VAL A 33 -16.41 20.97 2.69
C VAL A 33 -16.21 22.45 2.43
N LEU A 34 -15.20 22.78 1.61
CA LEU A 34 -14.86 24.16 1.25
C LEU A 34 -15.66 24.67 0.04
N GLN A 35 -16.11 23.76 -0.81
CA GLN A 35 -16.84 24.06 -2.05
C GLN A 35 -17.74 22.88 -2.42
N ASP A 36 -18.99 23.17 -2.79
CA ASP A 36 -19.97 22.20 -3.30
C ASP A 36 -20.73 22.88 -4.44
N GLU A 37 -20.43 22.47 -5.68
CA GLU A 37 -21.01 23.04 -6.90
C GLU A 37 -22.14 22.14 -7.43
N PRO A 38 -23.15 22.69 -8.13
CA PRO A 38 -24.25 21.90 -8.69
C PRO A 38 -23.81 20.76 -9.63
N GLU A 39 -22.64 20.87 -10.26
CA GLU A 39 -22.07 19.86 -11.15
C GLU A 39 -21.32 18.73 -10.41
N ALA A 40 -21.16 18.84 -9.09
CA ALA A 40 -20.52 17.79 -8.31
C ALA A 40 -21.31 16.47 -8.44
N THR A 41 -20.58 15.35 -8.56
CA THR A 41 -21.21 14.03 -8.64
C THR A 41 -22.12 13.82 -7.41
N PRO A 42 -23.42 13.50 -7.61
CA PRO A 42 -24.34 13.30 -6.51
C PRO A 42 -24.03 12.00 -5.76
N GLY A 43 -24.48 11.92 -4.51
CA GLY A 43 -24.32 10.74 -3.66
C GLY A 43 -23.31 10.95 -2.54
N TYR A 44 -22.78 9.84 -2.02
CA TYR A 44 -21.86 9.81 -0.90
C TYR A 44 -20.40 9.67 -1.36
N VAL A 45 -19.48 10.06 -0.50
CA VAL A 45 -18.03 9.89 -0.70
C VAL A 45 -17.54 8.79 0.24
N LEU A 46 -16.94 7.75 -0.33
CA LEU A 46 -16.25 6.70 0.43
C LEU A 46 -14.81 7.14 0.69
N VAL A 47 -14.39 7.12 1.96
CA VAL A 47 -13.06 7.54 2.40
C VAL A 47 -12.39 6.42 3.17
N CYS A 48 -11.37 5.81 2.57
CA CYS A 48 -10.48 4.86 3.22
C CYS A 48 -9.07 5.47 3.23
N HIS A 49 -8.53 5.78 4.41
CA HIS A 49 -7.21 6.39 4.53
C HIS A 49 -6.16 5.35 4.96
N ALA A 50 -4.98 5.42 4.34
CA ALA A 50 -3.90 4.45 4.55
C ALA A 50 -3.39 4.35 5.99
N GLU A 51 -3.61 5.40 6.79
CA GLU A 51 -3.19 5.48 8.20
C GLU A 51 -4.40 5.56 9.16
N ASN A 52 -5.57 5.07 8.73
CA ASN A 52 -6.76 4.98 9.58
C ASN A 52 -7.32 3.56 9.58
N LYS A 53 -7.79 3.11 10.75
CA LYS A 53 -8.45 1.81 10.91
C LYS A 53 -9.93 1.83 10.53
N ASN A 54 -10.53 3.00 10.42
CA ASN A 54 -11.91 3.18 10.00
C ASN A 54 -11.98 3.56 8.52
N THR A 55 -13.02 3.05 7.86
CA THR A 55 -13.47 3.53 6.56
C THR A 55 -14.79 4.26 6.75
N TYR A 56 -14.96 5.42 6.10
CA TYR A 56 -16.12 6.29 6.29
C TYR A 56 -16.92 6.44 5.01
N LEU A 57 -18.24 6.44 5.14
CA LEU A 57 -19.14 6.98 4.13
C LEU A 57 -19.57 8.37 4.58
N MET A 58 -19.36 9.38 3.74
CA MET A 58 -19.61 10.78 4.07
C MET A 58 -20.60 11.39 3.09
N ASP A 59 -21.49 12.26 3.58
CA ASP A 59 -22.33 13.09 2.70
C ASP A 59 -21.53 14.24 2.07
N LYS A 60 -22.19 14.98 1.16
CA LYS A 60 -21.60 16.14 0.46
C LYS A 60 -21.37 17.35 1.35
N GLN A 61 -21.82 17.33 2.59
CA GLN A 61 -21.56 18.36 3.60
C GLN A 61 -20.39 17.97 4.52
N GLY A 62 -19.80 16.79 4.32
CA GLY A 62 -18.69 16.28 5.12
C GLY A 62 -19.12 15.63 6.43
N ASN A 63 -20.40 15.32 6.61
CA ASN A 63 -20.85 14.54 7.75
C ASN A 63 -20.59 13.06 7.49
N VAL A 64 -20.06 12.36 8.49
CA VAL A 64 -19.97 10.89 8.46
C VAL A 64 -21.38 10.34 8.63
N VAL A 65 -21.88 9.61 7.63
CA VAL A 65 -23.18 8.95 7.67
C VAL A 65 -23.07 7.48 8.07
N HIS A 66 -21.91 6.87 7.84
CA HIS A 66 -21.62 5.51 8.25
C HIS A 66 -20.11 5.29 8.40
N SER A 67 -19.72 4.28 9.20
CA SER A 67 -18.32 3.91 9.37
C SER A 67 -18.15 2.42 9.63
N TRP A 68 -17.12 1.84 9.04
CA TRP A 68 -16.71 0.45 9.27
C TRP A 68 -15.36 0.42 10.00
N PRO A 69 -15.32 -0.08 11.25
CA PRO A 69 -14.07 -0.30 11.96
C PRO A 69 -13.36 -1.56 11.45
N SER A 70 -12.03 -1.57 11.55
CA SER A 70 -11.19 -2.76 11.37
C SER A 70 -10.09 -2.77 12.41
N GLU A 71 -9.50 -3.94 12.62
CA GLU A 71 -8.28 -4.07 13.42
C GLU A 71 -7.04 -3.55 12.68
N TRP A 72 -7.12 -3.40 11.36
CA TRP A 72 -6.00 -3.03 10.47
C TRP A 72 -6.15 -1.65 9.85
N LEU A 73 -5.02 -1.06 9.45
CA LEU A 73 -5.01 0.17 8.68
C LEU A 73 -5.58 -0.09 7.28
N GLY A 74 -6.33 0.88 6.74
CA GLY A 74 -6.88 0.82 5.38
C GLY A 74 -5.83 1.08 4.30
N PHE A 75 -6.27 1.07 3.04
CA PHE A 75 -5.51 1.63 1.93
C PHE A 75 -6.43 2.08 0.79
N SER A 76 -7.33 1.19 0.37
CA SER A 76 -8.35 1.39 -0.64
C SER A 76 -9.62 0.64 -0.24
N ALA A 77 -10.77 1.05 -0.76
CA ALA A 77 -12.05 0.42 -0.47
C ALA A 77 -13.06 0.63 -1.60
N GLU A 78 -14.00 -0.30 -1.70
CA GLU A 78 -15.13 -0.29 -2.62
C GLU A 78 -16.42 -0.58 -1.84
N LEU A 79 -17.46 0.18 -2.16
CA LEU A 79 -18.81 -0.08 -1.64
C LEU A 79 -19.56 -0.95 -2.64
N LEU A 80 -20.02 -2.12 -2.18
CA LEU A 80 -20.66 -3.11 -3.04
C LEU A 80 -22.17 -2.83 -3.20
N PRO A 81 -22.81 -3.30 -4.29
CA PRO A 81 -24.23 -3.08 -4.53
C PRO A 81 -25.17 -3.62 -3.45
N ASN A 82 -24.72 -4.61 -2.66
CA ASN A 82 -25.46 -5.17 -1.52
C ASN A 82 -25.32 -4.34 -0.23
N GLY A 83 -24.54 -3.25 -0.25
CA GLY A 83 -24.26 -2.40 0.92
C GLY A 83 -23.02 -2.81 1.72
N ASN A 84 -22.35 -3.91 1.35
CA ASN A 84 -21.12 -4.32 2.02
C ASN A 84 -19.95 -3.43 1.62
N LEU A 85 -18.96 -3.35 2.48
CA LEU A 85 -17.69 -2.68 2.24
C LEU A 85 -16.60 -3.71 1.98
N ALA A 86 -15.99 -3.70 0.79
CA ALA A 86 -14.70 -4.35 0.57
C ALA A 86 -13.58 -3.33 0.83
N ARG A 87 -12.53 -3.71 1.55
CA ARG A 87 -11.38 -2.83 1.82
C ARG A 87 -10.07 -3.58 1.92
N ALA A 88 -9.03 -2.97 1.38
CA ALA A 88 -7.66 -3.39 1.63
C ALA A 88 -7.27 -3.11 3.09
N ALA A 89 -6.53 -4.03 3.68
CA ALA A 89 -6.06 -4.02 5.04
C ALA A 89 -4.54 -4.26 5.07
N ARG A 90 -3.82 -3.34 5.71
CA ARG A 90 -2.37 -3.45 5.89
C ARG A 90 -2.06 -4.35 7.08
N LEU A 91 -1.59 -5.56 6.79
CA LEU A 91 -1.04 -6.45 7.81
C LEU A 91 0.23 -5.85 8.43
N PRO A 92 0.54 -6.16 9.70
CA PRO A 92 1.77 -5.76 10.35
C PRO A 92 2.91 -6.59 9.78
N THR A 93 3.45 -6.14 8.66
CA THR A 93 4.56 -6.82 8.02
C THR A 93 5.85 -6.45 8.73
N LYS A 94 6.76 -7.41 8.91
CA LYS A 94 8.12 -7.14 9.41
C LYS A 94 8.83 -6.16 8.48
N ASN A 95 9.90 -5.52 8.99
CA ASN A 95 10.71 -4.47 8.32
C ASN A 95 11.11 -4.74 6.86
N GLU A 96 11.01 -5.97 6.36
CA GLU A 96 11.35 -6.38 4.99
C GLU A 96 10.35 -5.87 3.94
N PHE A 97 9.09 -5.62 4.32
CA PHE A 97 8.01 -5.24 3.39
C PHE A 97 7.48 -3.82 3.56
N ASN A 98 7.79 -3.18 4.69
CA ASN A 98 7.49 -1.75 4.93
C ASN A 98 8.43 -0.81 4.16
N LEU A 99 9.20 -1.32 3.19
CA LEU A 99 10.17 -0.53 2.43
C LEU A 99 9.53 0.27 1.29
N TYR A 100 8.32 -0.09 0.85
CA TYR A 100 7.64 0.55 -0.28
C TYR A 100 6.21 0.96 0.09
N GLY A 101 5.83 2.18 -0.29
CA GLY A 101 4.44 2.60 -0.23
C GLY A 101 3.59 1.76 -1.18
N GLY A 102 2.37 1.41 -0.77
CA GLY A 102 1.45 0.60 -1.57
C GLY A 102 1.25 -0.83 -1.06
N SER A 103 2.03 -1.34 -0.12
CA SER A 103 1.78 -2.67 0.44
C SER A 103 0.48 -2.71 1.25
N SER A 104 -0.37 -3.67 0.87
CA SER A 104 -1.50 -4.17 1.64
C SER A 104 -1.34 -5.68 1.73
N GLY A 105 -1.76 -6.33 2.81
CA GLY A 105 -1.51 -7.76 3.00
C GLY A 105 -2.78 -8.60 3.03
N ARG A 106 -3.94 -7.94 3.07
CA ARG A 106 -5.24 -8.53 3.33
C ARG A 106 -6.32 -7.74 2.61
N LEU A 107 -7.37 -8.43 2.21
CA LEU A 107 -8.66 -7.85 1.87
C LEU A 107 -9.69 -8.27 2.91
N GLU A 108 -10.55 -7.34 3.32
CA GLU A 108 -11.65 -7.57 4.24
C GLU A 108 -12.96 -7.12 3.61
N GLU A 109 -14.02 -7.89 3.83
CA GLU A 109 -15.38 -7.49 3.49
C GLU A 109 -16.22 -7.42 4.77
N PHE A 110 -16.84 -6.27 4.98
CA PHE A 110 -17.75 -6.02 6.09
C PHE A 110 -19.18 -5.86 5.57
N ASP A 111 -20.15 -6.41 6.29
CA ASP A 111 -21.55 -6.05 6.04
C ASP A 111 -21.86 -4.62 6.50
N TRP A 112 -23.08 -4.15 6.23
CA TRP A 112 -23.52 -2.81 6.63
C TRP A 112 -23.41 -2.58 8.15
N ASP A 113 -23.67 -3.60 8.96
CA ASP A 113 -23.63 -3.51 10.42
C ASP A 113 -22.20 -3.53 10.99
N GLY A 114 -21.18 -3.71 10.13
CA GLY A 114 -19.78 -3.72 10.51
C GLY A 114 -19.25 -5.10 10.91
N ASN A 115 -19.97 -6.18 10.62
CA ASN A 115 -19.47 -7.53 10.83
C ASN A 115 -18.56 -7.94 9.68
N LEU A 116 -17.40 -8.52 10.01
CA LEU A 116 -16.52 -9.11 9.01
C LEU A 116 -17.18 -10.38 8.44
N VAL A 117 -17.54 -10.36 7.16
CA VAL A 117 -18.23 -11.47 6.48
C VAL A 117 -17.30 -12.29 5.57
N TRP A 118 -16.17 -11.71 5.16
CA TRP A 118 -15.14 -12.41 4.38
C TRP A 118 -13.78 -11.73 4.54
N SER A 119 -12.69 -12.49 4.42
CA SER A 119 -11.34 -11.91 4.31
C SER A 119 -10.40 -12.84 3.58
N HIS A 120 -9.40 -12.30 2.90
CA HIS A 120 -8.36 -13.09 2.24
C HIS A 120 -7.00 -12.42 2.38
N ASP A 121 -5.98 -13.20 2.71
CA ASP A 121 -4.61 -12.70 2.84
C ASP A 121 -3.87 -12.89 1.50
N ILE A 122 -3.27 -11.81 1.02
CA ILE A 122 -2.43 -11.78 -0.19
C ILE A 122 -1.04 -11.38 0.26
N TYR A 123 -0.41 -12.29 0.99
CA TYR A 123 0.88 -12.08 1.62
C TYR A 123 1.59 -13.41 1.90
N GLU A 124 2.77 -13.58 1.31
CA GLU A 124 3.71 -14.63 1.67
C GLU A 124 5.10 -14.01 1.83
N PRO A 125 5.71 -14.06 3.04
CA PRO A 125 7.02 -13.46 3.30
C PRO A 125 8.10 -13.92 2.31
N GLY A 126 8.86 -12.96 1.77
CA GLY A 126 9.88 -13.21 0.74
C GLY A 126 9.35 -13.57 -0.65
N LYS A 127 8.03 -13.60 -0.88
CA LYS A 127 7.47 -14.09 -2.15
C LYS A 127 6.42 -13.19 -2.76
N GLU A 128 5.40 -12.77 -2.01
CA GLU A 128 4.31 -11.96 -2.57
C GLU A 128 3.61 -11.06 -1.55
N MET A 129 3.00 -9.99 -2.05
CA MET A 129 2.27 -8.98 -1.27
C MET A 129 1.27 -8.24 -2.16
N SER A 130 0.03 -8.00 -1.72
CA SER A 130 -0.86 -7.13 -2.52
C SER A 130 -0.34 -5.69 -2.60
N HIS A 131 -0.55 -5.09 -3.76
CA HIS A 131 0.04 -3.81 -4.15
C HIS A 131 -1.07 -2.84 -4.55
N HIS A 132 -1.13 -1.71 -3.84
CA HIS A 132 -2.04 -0.57 -3.98
C HIS A 132 -3.55 -0.86 -3.94
N THR A 133 -4.10 -1.67 -4.84
CA THR A 133 -5.54 -1.75 -5.05
C THR A 133 -6.01 -3.15 -5.39
N PHE A 134 -7.32 -3.29 -5.36
CA PHE A 134 -8.08 -4.41 -5.87
C PHE A 134 -9.25 -3.87 -6.71
N GLU A 135 -10.01 -4.78 -7.31
CA GLU A 135 -11.31 -4.55 -7.93
C GLU A 135 -12.27 -5.67 -7.54
N VAL A 136 -13.54 -5.36 -7.26
CA VAL A 136 -14.58 -6.40 -7.15
C VAL A 136 -15.20 -6.69 -8.51
N MET A 137 -14.98 -7.90 -8.98
CA MET A 137 -15.38 -8.33 -10.32
C MET A 137 -16.90 -8.54 -10.44
N PRO A 138 -17.51 -8.41 -11.62
CA PRO A 138 -18.95 -8.60 -11.81
C PRO A 138 -19.47 -10.00 -11.43
N ASN A 139 -18.60 -11.01 -11.38
CA ASN A 139 -18.91 -12.37 -10.93
C ASN A 139 -18.85 -12.54 -9.40
N GLY A 140 -18.47 -11.48 -8.66
CA GLY A 140 -18.31 -11.49 -7.20
C GLY A 140 -16.90 -11.91 -6.73
N ASN A 141 -15.98 -12.18 -7.64
CA ASN A 141 -14.58 -12.45 -7.30
C ASN A 141 -13.82 -11.16 -7.00
N TYR A 142 -12.61 -11.30 -6.46
CA TYR A 142 -11.73 -10.19 -6.18
C TYR A 142 -10.49 -10.29 -7.05
N MET A 143 -10.19 -9.21 -7.77
CA MET A 143 -8.98 -9.10 -8.56
C MET A 143 -7.99 -8.18 -7.87
N PHE A 144 -6.77 -8.66 -7.68
CA PHE A 144 -5.72 -7.99 -6.93
C PHE A 144 -4.58 -7.60 -7.85
N LEU A 145 -4.01 -6.42 -7.62
CA LEU A 145 -2.63 -6.13 -8.03
C LEU A 145 -1.70 -6.67 -6.93
N VAL A 146 -0.68 -7.42 -7.31
CA VAL A 146 0.19 -8.14 -6.38
C VAL A 146 1.64 -7.99 -6.82
N TRP A 147 2.52 -7.68 -5.87
CA TRP A 147 3.96 -7.83 -6.05
C TRP A 147 4.38 -9.28 -5.91
N GLU A 148 5.18 -9.75 -6.85
CA GLU A 148 5.89 -11.03 -6.87
C GLU A 148 7.40 -10.77 -6.75
N HIS A 149 8.08 -11.50 -5.87
CA HIS A 149 9.52 -11.41 -5.68
C HIS A 149 10.29 -12.30 -6.66
N HIS A 150 11.39 -11.75 -7.17
CA HIS A 150 12.44 -12.52 -7.84
C HIS A 150 13.81 -12.12 -7.30
N THR A 151 14.70 -13.11 -7.18
CA THR A 151 16.09 -12.93 -6.79
C THR A 151 16.89 -12.15 -7.84
N TYR A 152 18.06 -11.65 -7.42
CA TYR A 152 19.00 -11.01 -8.34
C TYR A 152 19.45 -11.98 -9.44
N GLU A 153 19.73 -13.24 -9.08
CA GLU A 153 20.17 -14.28 -10.00
C GLU A 153 19.11 -14.57 -11.07
N GLU A 154 17.83 -14.63 -10.68
CA GLU A 154 16.71 -14.76 -11.60
C GLU A 154 16.60 -13.55 -12.54
N ALA A 155 16.75 -12.33 -12.01
CA ALA A 155 16.75 -11.12 -12.82
C ALA A 155 17.89 -11.07 -13.84
N VAL A 156 19.12 -11.44 -13.44
CA VAL A 156 20.26 -11.56 -14.36
C VAL A 156 19.99 -12.62 -15.42
N ALA A 157 19.47 -13.79 -15.03
CA ALA A 157 19.09 -14.84 -15.98
C ALA A 157 17.99 -14.39 -16.96
N LYS A 158 17.13 -13.45 -16.55
CA LYS A 158 16.08 -12.83 -17.37
C LYS A 158 16.58 -11.66 -18.24
N GLY A 159 17.87 -11.31 -18.17
CA GLY A 159 18.48 -10.26 -19.00
C GLY A 159 18.63 -8.88 -18.33
N LEU A 160 18.63 -8.81 -16.99
CA LEU A 160 18.94 -7.58 -16.26
C LEU A 160 20.31 -7.02 -16.67
N ASN A 161 20.34 -5.77 -17.14
CA ASN A 161 21.54 -5.00 -17.37
C ASN A 161 22.12 -4.53 -16.03
N VAL A 162 23.15 -5.25 -15.58
CA VAL A 162 23.84 -4.99 -14.31
C VAL A 162 24.71 -3.74 -14.33
N ASP A 163 24.93 -3.15 -15.50
CA ASP A 163 25.73 -1.95 -15.70
C ASP A 163 24.86 -0.70 -15.97
N ASP A 164 23.52 -0.79 -15.86
CA ASP A 164 22.64 0.35 -16.08
C ASP A 164 22.78 1.39 -14.94
N PRO A 165 23.30 2.60 -15.24
CA PRO A 165 23.49 3.63 -14.23
C PRO A 165 22.19 4.23 -13.69
N ASN A 166 21.05 4.02 -14.37
CA ASN A 166 19.74 4.52 -13.93
C ASN A 166 19.06 3.60 -12.92
N ARG A 167 19.63 2.42 -12.66
CA ARG A 167 19.07 1.43 -11.74
C ARG A 167 19.91 1.32 -10.48
N ASN A 168 19.23 1.07 -9.36
CA ASN A 168 19.90 0.79 -8.10
C ASN A 168 20.36 -0.67 -8.03
N ILE A 169 21.33 -1.04 -8.88
CA ILE A 169 21.89 -2.40 -8.97
C ILE A 169 22.39 -2.91 -7.61
N PRO A 170 23.08 -2.12 -6.76
CA PRO A 170 23.47 -2.59 -5.43
C PRO A 170 22.28 -3.04 -4.56
N ARG A 171 21.14 -2.36 -4.69
CA ARG A 171 19.92 -2.74 -3.97
C ARG A 171 19.25 -3.95 -4.58
N ILE A 172 19.15 -4.03 -5.91
CA ILE A 172 18.59 -5.22 -6.60
C ILE A 172 19.42 -6.47 -6.27
N LYS A 173 20.75 -6.34 -6.18
CA LYS A 173 21.64 -7.44 -5.79
C LYS A 173 21.37 -7.95 -4.37
N ARG A 174 20.96 -7.07 -3.45
CA ARG A 174 20.67 -7.42 -2.05
C ARG A 174 19.24 -7.92 -1.85
N ASP A 175 18.28 -7.24 -2.45
CA ASP A 175 16.85 -7.37 -2.16
C ASP A 175 16.07 -8.09 -3.26
N GLY A 176 16.68 -8.37 -4.41
CA GLY A 176 15.99 -8.84 -5.61
C GLY A 176 15.17 -7.73 -6.30
N ILE A 177 14.21 -8.15 -7.12
CA ILE A 177 13.23 -7.30 -7.79
C ILE A 177 11.81 -7.73 -7.39
N TRP A 178 10.91 -6.76 -7.32
CA TRP A 178 9.48 -7.00 -7.14
C TRP A 178 8.79 -6.62 -8.45
N CYS A 179 8.10 -7.58 -9.06
CA CYS A 179 7.36 -7.42 -10.31
C CYS A 179 5.86 -7.48 -10.03
N ASP A 180 5.06 -6.79 -10.84
CA ASP A 180 3.62 -6.83 -10.69
C ASP A 180 3.00 -8.07 -11.37
N MET A 181 1.96 -8.60 -10.74
CA MET A 181 1.01 -9.53 -11.33
C MET A 181 -0.41 -9.13 -10.97
N ILE A 182 -1.37 -9.61 -11.75
CA ILE A 182 -2.79 -9.50 -11.46
C ILE A 182 -3.30 -10.90 -11.11
N ARG A 183 -4.03 -11.02 -10.01
CA ARG A 183 -4.60 -12.30 -9.54
C ARG A 183 -6.08 -12.15 -9.26
N GLU A 184 -6.91 -13.02 -9.82
CA GLU A 184 -8.32 -13.15 -9.46
C GLU A 184 -8.50 -14.32 -8.47
N VAL A 185 -9.19 -14.05 -7.36
CA VAL A 185 -9.52 -15.04 -6.33
C VAL A 185 -11.03 -15.14 -6.18
N ASP A 186 -11.53 -16.37 -6.11
CA ASP A 186 -12.94 -16.64 -5.86
C ASP A 186 -13.31 -16.51 -4.37
N ARG A 187 -14.60 -16.67 -4.08
CA ARG A 187 -15.13 -16.58 -2.71
C ARG A 187 -14.70 -17.74 -1.81
N ASP A 188 -14.25 -18.85 -2.40
CA ASP A 188 -13.72 -20.03 -1.72
C ASP A 188 -12.19 -19.94 -1.51
N HIS A 189 -11.59 -18.77 -1.78
CA HIS A 189 -10.17 -18.46 -1.63
C HIS A 189 -9.24 -19.13 -2.65
N ASN A 190 -9.77 -19.60 -3.78
CA ASN A 190 -8.95 -20.16 -4.84
C ASN A 190 -8.53 -19.08 -5.84
N THR A 191 -7.26 -19.11 -6.24
CA THR A 191 -6.81 -18.40 -7.44
C THR A 191 -7.46 -19.04 -8.67
N VAL A 192 -8.29 -18.28 -9.38
CA VAL A 192 -9.00 -18.76 -10.58
C VAL A 192 -8.37 -18.26 -11.89
N TRP A 193 -7.61 -17.16 -11.81
CA TRP A 193 -6.88 -16.60 -12.94
C TRP A 193 -5.70 -15.74 -12.47
N GLU A 194 -4.63 -15.71 -13.27
CA GLU A 194 -3.50 -14.80 -13.05
C GLU A 194 -2.92 -14.30 -14.37
N PHE A 195 -2.35 -13.10 -14.33
CA PHE A 195 -1.42 -12.58 -15.33
C PHE A 195 -0.17 -12.07 -14.63
N ARG A 196 0.98 -12.69 -14.93
CA ARG A 196 2.27 -12.35 -14.33
C ARG A 196 3.11 -11.57 -15.33
N ILE A 197 3.57 -10.37 -14.98
CA ILE A 197 4.47 -9.61 -15.87
C ILE A 197 5.78 -10.36 -16.07
N TRP A 198 6.26 -11.07 -15.05
CA TRP A 198 7.48 -11.87 -15.14
C TRP A 198 7.47 -12.88 -16.29
N ASP A 199 6.36 -13.59 -16.48
CA ASP A 199 6.20 -14.58 -17.56
C ASP A 199 6.15 -13.94 -18.95
N ASN A 200 5.83 -12.64 -19.00
CA ASN A 200 5.73 -11.83 -20.21
C ASN A 200 6.89 -10.84 -20.36
N THR A 201 7.94 -11.03 -19.56
CA THR A 201 9.18 -10.25 -19.60
C THR A 201 10.29 -11.10 -20.18
N GLY A 202 11.08 -10.56 -21.10
CA GLY A 202 12.18 -11.28 -21.75
C GLY A 202 13.44 -10.44 -21.91
N ASP A 203 14.47 -11.03 -22.50
CA ASP A 203 15.62 -10.25 -22.96
C ASP A 203 15.25 -9.42 -24.19
N LYS A 204 16.07 -8.38 -24.43
CA LYS A 204 15.82 -7.29 -25.36
C LYS A 204 15.75 -7.72 -26.83
N ASP A 205 16.24 -8.92 -27.17
CA ASP A 205 16.71 -9.16 -28.54
C ASP A 205 15.66 -9.79 -29.46
N ASP A 206 14.58 -10.41 -28.95
CA ASP A 206 13.56 -11.04 -29.82
C ASP A 206 12.12 -11.07 -29.27
N TYR A 207 11.81 -10.34 -28.19
CA TYR A 207 10.48 -10.43 -27.56
C TYR A 207 9.59 -9.20 -27.84
N ASN A 208 8.40 -9.43 -28.43
CA ASN A 208 7.32 -8.44 -28.56
C ASN A 208 6.65 -8.07 -27.21
N GLY A 209 7.29 -8.36 -26.08
CA GLY A 209 6.76 -8.12 -24.74
C GLY A 209 7.61 -7.14 -23.93
N TRP A 210 7.53 -7.27 -22.61
CA TRP A 210 8.14 -6.32 -21.69
C TRP A 210 9.63 -6.63 -21.52
N ASN A 211 10.45 -5.58 -21.41
CA ASN A 211 11.87 -5.72 -21.12
C ASN A 211 12.09 -5.61 -19.61
N ILE A 212 12.97 -6.44 -19.05
CA ILE A 212 13.33 -6.33 -17.62
C ILE A 212 14.09 -5.03 -17.28
N ASN A 213 14.62 -4.33 -18.29
CA ASN A 213 15.39 -3.09 -18.18
C ASN A 213 14.56 -1.84 -18.39
#